data_AF-A0A925KES2-F1
#
_entry.id   AF-A0A925KES2-F1
#
_cell.length_a   1.000
_cell.length_b   1.000
_cell.length_c   1.000
_cell.angle_alpha   90.00
_cell.angle_beta   90.00
_cell.angle_gamma   90.00
#
_symmetry.space_group_name_H-M   'P 1'
#
loop_
_entity.id
_entity.type
_entity.pdbx_description
1 polymer ?
#
loop_
_entity_poly.entity_id
_entity_poly.type
_entity_poly.pdbx_seq_one_letter_code
_entity_poly.pdbx_strand_id
1 'polypeptide(L)'
;MDITTLCRLAMIYAHLMLCVFALHAILNTDLQVLRHRMDATQLLLIHRRIVWLLSGLWASGLVVAAIDLGFDLSLLAERPKLIAKLGIVGLLTLNGLLLRHWCFPRVTANKSVGAAEHSALLAIGAFSTTSWMMAAFIGIARPLQQWRIGDFVTLYCCALSAALVAALTIGAFIRHSEAAAARVVRGTSCVGS
;
A
#
# COMPACT_ATOMS: atom_id res chain seq x y z
N MET A 1 -28.69 -22.82 10.81
CA MET A 1 -27.52 -21.95 10.57
C MET A 1 -27.63 -20.84 11.60
N ASP A 2 -26.68 -20.75 12.53
CA ASP A 2 -26.82 -19.85 13.67
C ASP A 2 -26.59 -18.39 13.25
N ILE A 3 -27.28 -17.46 13.90
CA ILE A 3 -27.19 -16.01 13.61
C ILE A 3 -25.74 -15.53 13.68
N THR A 4 -24.96 -16.05 14.62
CA THR A 4 -23.52 -15.76 14.78
C THR A 4 -22.71 -16.16 13.54
N THR A 5 -23.01 -17.32 12.95
CA THR A 5 -22.34 -17.81 11.73
C THR A 5 -22.69 -16.92 10.54
N LEU A 6 -23.95 -16.50 10.40
CA LEU A 6 -24.39 -15.59 9.35
C LEU A 6 -23.71 -14.22 9.48
N CYS A 7 -23.70 -13.63 10.69
CA CYS A 7 -23.03 -12.37 10.96
C CYS A 7 -21.53 -12.43 10.66
N ARG A 8 -20.86 -13.50 11.08
CA ARG A 8 -19.43 -13.73 10.80
C ARG A 8 -19.16 -13.79 9.29
N LEU A 9 -19.96 -14.55 8.55
CA LEU A 9 -19.80 -14.68 7.10
C LEU A 9 -20.03 -13.34 6.39
N ALA A 10 -21.09 -12.61 6.76
CA ALA A 10 -21.39 -11.29 6.20
C ALA A 10 -20.26 -10.28 6.46
N MET A 11 -19.69 -10.27 7.67
CA MET A 11 -18.56 -9.39 8.01
C MET A 11 -17.29 -9.75 7.25
N ILE A 12 -16.98 -11.05 7.10
CA ILE A 12 -15.85 -11.49 6.28
C ILE A 12 -16.04 -11.05 4.82
N TYR A 13 -17.25 -11.23 4.27
CA TYR A 13 -17.55 -10.81 2.91
C TYR A 13 -17.40 -9.30 2.72
N ALA A 14 -17.95 -8.49 3.63
CA ALA A 14 -17.80 -7.03 3.62
C ALA A 14 -16.33 -6.60 3.72
N HIS A 15 -15.55 -7.24 4.59
CA HIS A 15 -14.11 -7.01 4.73
C HIS A 15 -13.36 -7.30 3.43
N LEU A 16 -13.68 -8.40 2.74
CA LEU A 16 -13.08 -8.75 1.44
C LEU A 16 -13.44 -7.72 0.36
N MET A 17 -14.69 -7.25 0.31
CA MET A 17 -15.09 -6.18 -0.63
C MET A 17 -14.30 -4.90 -0.40
N LEU A 18 -14.18 -4.46 0.86
CA LEU A 18 -13.36 -3.29 1.22
C LEU A 18 -11.89 -3.49 0.81
N CYS A 19 -11.35 -4.70 0.98
CA CYS A 19 -9.98 -5.03 0.59
C CYS A 19 -9.78 -4.89 -0.92
N VAL A 20 -10.71 -5.41 -1.74
CA VAL A 20 -10.65 -5.28 -3.19
C VAL A 20 -10.71 -3.81 -3.63
N PHE A 21 -11.62 -3.02 -3.07
CA PHE A 21 -11.69 -1.58 -3.39
C PHE A 21 -10.43 -0.82 -3.00
N ALA A 22 -9.82 -1.17 -1.86
CA ALA A 22 -8.57 -0.56 -1.41
C ALA A 22 -7.39 -0.94 -2.31
N LEU A 23 -7.26 -2.21 -2.69
CA LEU A 23 -6.23 -2.66 -3.63
C LEU A 23 -6.35 -1.96 -4.97
N HIS A 24 -7.56 -1.86 -5.52
CA HIS A 24 -7.79 -1.13 -6.76
C HIS A 24 -7.38 0.34 -6.66
N ALA A 25 -7.77 1.03 -5.57
CA ALA A 25 -7.42 2.43 -5.37
C ALA A 25 -5.90 2.64 -5.31
N ILE A 26 -5.19 1.74 -4.63
CA ILE A 26 -3.74 1.85 -4.43
C ILE A 26 -2.96 1.54 -5.70
N LEU A 27 -3.27 0.43 -6.37
CA LEU A 27 -2.62 0.07 -7.63
C LEU A 27 -2.81 1.19 -8.67
N ASN A 28 -4.00 1.77 -8.78
CA ASN A 28 -4.24 2.90 -9.67
C ASN A 28 -3.45 4.16 -9.26
N THR A 29 -3.25 4.39 -7.97
CA THR A 29 -2.46 5.52 -7.48
C THR A 29 -0.99 5.32 -7.81
N ASP A 30 -0.42 4.17 -7.48
CA ASP A 30 0.98 3.85 -7.73
C ASP A 30 1.32 3.90 -9.22
N LEU A 31 0.42 3.41 -10.09
CA LEU A 31 0.57 3.52 -11.55
C LEU A 31 0.55 4.97 -12.05
N GLN A 32 -0.26 5.83 -11.45
CA GLN A 32 -0.31 7.25 -11.83
C GLN A 32 0.93 8.02 -11.33
N VAL A 33 1.41 7.72 -10.12
CA VAL A 33 2.68 8.25 -9.60
C VAL A 33 3.84 7.85 -10.50
N LEU A 34 3.89 6.58 -10.91
CA LEU A 34 4.93 6.05 -11.80
C LEU A 34 4.92 6.72 -13.17
N ARG A 35 3.75 7.12 -13.67
CA ARG A 35 3.56 7.80 -14.96
C ARG A 35 3.68 9.32 -14.90
N HIS A 36 4.06 9.91 -13.75
CA HIS A 36 4.11 11.36 -13.54
C HIS A 36 2.78 12.10 -13.84
N ARG A 37 1.62 11.43 -13.72
CA ARG A 37 0.31 12.02 -14.11
C ARG A 37 -0.51 12.55 -12.94
N MET A 38 0.05 12.64 -11.75
CA MET A 38 -0.72 12.97 -10.55
C MET A 38 -0.53 14.40 -10.09
N ASP A 39 -1.64 15.14 -10.04
CA ASP A 39 -1.71 16.44 -9.38
C ASP A 39 -1.82 16.28 -7.84
N ALA A 40 -1.31 17.28 -7.11
CA ALA A 40 -1.32 17.32 -5.66
C ALA A 40 -2.75 17.22 -5.08
N THR A 41 -3.72 17.88 -5.73
CA THR A 41 -5.13 17.87 -5.30
C THR A 41 -5.75 16.49 -5.44
N GLN A 42 -5.46 15.80 -6.55
CA GLN A 42 -5.94 14.43 -6.79
C GLN A 42 -5.33 13.43 -5.80
N LEU A 43 -4.04 13.57 -5.51
CA LEU A 43 -3.33 12.75 -4.53
C LEU A 43 -3.97 12.87 -3.13
N LEU A 44 -4.36 14.07 -2.70
CA LEU A 44 -5.05 14.28 -1.41
C LEU A 44 -6.42 13.60 -1.35
N LEU A 45 -7.21 13.71 -2.42
CA LEU A 45 -8.53 13.07 -2.50
C LEU A 45 -8.42 11.54 -2.47
N ILE A 46 -7.48 10.99 -3.22
CA ILE A 46 -7.25 9.54 -3.26
C ILE A 46 -6.73 9.04 -1.91
N HIS A 47 -5.78 9.75 -1.29
CA HIS A 47 -5.29 9.40 0.04
C HIS A 47 -6.42 9.39 1.07
N ARG A 48 -7.29 10.40 1.09
CA ARG A 48 -8.45 10.44 1.98
C ARG A 48 -9.35 9.21 1.77
N ARG A 49 -9.57 8.81 0.52
CA ARG A 49 -10.33 7.59 0.19
C ARG A 49 -9.64 6.32 0.72
N ILE A 50 -8.32 6.20 0.56
CA ILE A 50 -7.54 5.06 1.07
C ILE A 50 -7.63 4.98 2.59
N VAL A 51 -7.52 6.12 3.29
CA VAL A 51 -7.67 6.17 4.75
C VAL A 51 -9.05 5.69 5.19
N TRP A 52 -10.12 6.11 4.52
CA TRP A 52 -11.48 5.61 4.81
C TRP A 52 -11.61 4.10 4.61
N LEU A 53 -11.07 3.56 3.51
CA LEU A 53 -11.09 2.12 3.24
C LEU A 53 -10.27 1.35 4.28
N LEU A 54 -9.10 1.86 4.67
CA LEU A 54 -8.27 1.27 5.71
C LEU A 54 -8.97 1.28 7.08
N SER A 55 -9.66 2.36 7.43
CA SER A 55 -10.48 2.44 8.65
C SER A 55 -11.61 1.41 8.63
N GLY A 56 -12.30 1.24 7.50
CA GLY A 56 -13.32 0.21 7.34
C GLY A 56 -12.77 -1.21 7.47
N LEU A 57 -11.55 -1.45 6.97
CA LEU A 57 -10.86 -2.74 7.12
C LEU A 57 -10.42 -3.01 8.55
N TRP A 58 -9.96 -2.00 9.28
CA TRP A 58 -9.70 -2.08 10.71
C TRP A 58 -10.96 -2.44 11.48
N ALA A 59 -12.05 -1.70 11.28
CA ALA A 59 -13.31 -1.93 11.98
C ALA A 59 -13.86 -3.34 11.71
N SER A 60 -13.99 -3.72 10.44
CA SER A 60 -14.47 -5.06 10.07
C SER A 60 -13.52 -6.17 10.52
N GLY A 61 -12.21 -5.97 10.42
CA GLY A 61 -11.20 -6.93 10.84
C GLY A 61 -11.20 -7.17 12.36
N LEU A 62 -11.33 -6.10 13.15
CA LEU A 62 -11.45 -6.19 14.61
C LEU A 62 -12.74 -6.87 15.04
N VAL A 63 -13.87 -6.59 14.38
CA VAL A 63 -15.14 -7.29 14.66
C VAL A 63 -15.01 -8.79 14.40
N VAL A 64 -14.43 -9.19 13.25
CA VAL A 64 -14.21 -10.61 12.95
C VAL A 64 -13.25 -11.25 13.96
N ALA A 65 -12.16 -10.56 14.33
CA ALA A 65 -11.22 -11.04 15.33
C ALA A 65 -11.88 -11.17 16.72
N ALA A 66 -12.73 -10.23 17.12
CA ALA A 66 -13.46 -10.28 18.39
C ALA A 66 -14.43 -11.47 18.43
N ILE A 67 -15.12 -11.75 17.34
CA ILE A 67 -15.98 -12.94 17.21
C ILE A 67 -15.14 -14.23 17.31
N ASP A 68 -13.95 -14.26 16.70
CA ASP A 68 -13.10 -15.46 16.62
C ASP A 68 -12.24 -15.72 17.87
N LEU A 69 -11.98 -14.70 18.69
CA LEU A 69 -11.17 -14.77 19.92
C LEU A 69 -12.00 -14.64 21.19
N GLY A 70 -13.23 -14.13 21.12
CA GLY A 70 -14.05 -13.87 22.31
C GLY A 70 -13.45 -12.82 23.25
N PHE A 71 -12.68 -11.86 22.73
CA PHE A 71 -11.91 -10.85 23.50
C PHE A 71 -10.80 -11.40 24.41
N ASP A 72 -10.41 -12.66 24.25
CA ASP A 72 -9.25 -13.20 24.96
C ASP A 72 -7.95 -12.83 24.23
N LEU A 73 -7.21 -11.87 24.78
CA LEU A 73 -5.93 -11.43 24.22
C LEU A 73 -4.83 -12.50 24.37
N SER A 74 -4.97 -13.47 25.27
CA SER A 74 -3.98 -14.55 25.41
C SER A 74 -3.96 -15.44 24.16
N LEU A 75 -5.14 -15.72 23.59
CA LEU A 75 -5.31 -16.44 22.33
C LEU A 75 -4.73 -15.71 21.12
N LEU A 76 -4.51 -14.39 21.22
CA LEU A 76 -3.89 -13.63 20.14
C LEU A 76 -2.42 -14.02 19.97
N ALA A 77 -1.70 -14.24 21.07
CA ALA A 77 -0.29 -14.62 21.07
C ALA A 77 -0.07 -15.99 20.39
N GLU A 78 -1.06 -16.88 20.48
CA GLU A 78 -1.04 -18.22 19.89
C GLU A 78 -1.41 -18.23 18.40
N ARG A 79 -1.87 -17.11 17.84
CA ARG A 79 -2.32 -16.99 16.45
C ARG A 79 -1.35 -16.12 15.63
N PRO A 80 -0.16 -16.61 15.27
CA PRO A 80 0.88 -15.83 14.59
C PRO A 80 0.40 -15.20 13.28
N LYS A 81 -0.49 -15.88 12.56
CA LYS A 81 -1.14 -15.37 11.35
C LYS A 81 -1.95 -14.09 11.60
N LEU A 82 -2.67 -14.02 12.71
CA LEU A 82 -3.47 -12.85 13.08
C LEU A 82 -2.55 -11.69 13.50
N ILE A 83 -1.50 -11.98 14.29
CA ILE A 83 -0.47 -11.00 14.67
C ILE A 83 0.19 -10.41 13.42
N ALA A 84 0.62 -11.25 12.47
CA ALA A 84 1.24 -10.79 11.23
C ALA A 84 0.31 -9.86 10.44
N LYS A 85 -0.97 -10.22 10.31
CA LYS A 85 -1.97 -9.39 9.63
C LYS A 85 -2.13 -8.04 10.34
N LEU A 86 -2.29 -8.02 11.66
CA LEU A 86 -2.41 -6.78 12.44
C LEU A 86 -1.14 -5.92 12.35
N GLY A 87 0.04 -6.55 12.39
CA GLY A 87 1.32 -5.87 12.23
C GLY A 87 1.44 -5.17 10.88
N ILE A 88 1.13 -5.86 9.78
CA ILE A 88 1.18 -5.28 8.43
C ILE A 88 0.14 -4.16 8.27
N VAL A 89 -1.08 -4.35 8.76
CA VAL A 89 -2.11 -3.31 8.71
C VAL A 89 -1.71 -2.10 9.59
N GLY A 90 -1.03 -2.33 10.72
CA GLY A 90 -0.42 -1.27 11.53
C GLY A 90 0.68 -0.51 10.77
N LEU A 91 1.56 -1.21 10.05
CA LEU A 91 2.55 -0.61 9.17
C LEU A 91 1.91 0.24 8.08
N LEU A 92 0.77 -0.18 7.51
CA LEU A 92 -0.01 0.62 6.56
C LEU A 92 -0.54 1.90 7.18
N THR A 93 -1.05 1.83 8.42
CA THR A 93 -1.50 3.02 9.14
C THR A 93 -0.34 3.99 9.38
N LEU A 94 0.83 3.50 9.79
CA LEU A 94 2.04 4.31 9.95
C LEU A 94 2.50 4.94 8.62
N ASN A 95 2.46 4.18 7.53
CA ASN A 95 2.78 4.69 6.18
C ASN A 95 1.81 5.80 5.75
N GLY A 96 0.51 5.64 6.03
CA GLY A 96 -0.49 6.68 5.78
C GLY A 96 -0.22 7.97 6.57
N LEU A 97 0.20 7.85 7.83
CA LEU A 97 0.60 9.01 8.64
C LEU A 97 1.85 9.69 8.09
N LEU A 98 2.84 8.92 7.63
CA LEU A 98 4.05 9.44 6.99
C LEU A 98 3.72 10.23 5.72
N LEU A 99 2.84 9.69 4.86
CA LEU A 99 2.34 10.40 3.68
C LEU A 99 1.69 11.74 4.03
N ARG A 100 0.83 11.73 5.06
CA ARG A 100 0.13 12.93 5.52
C ARG A 100 1.08 14.00 6.05
N HIS A 101 2.06 13.62 6.88
CA HIS A 101 2.89 14.59 7.59
C HIS A 101 4.11 15.05 6.78
N TRP A 102 4.68 14.20 5.93
CA TRP A 102 5.91 14.52 5.19
C TRP A 102 5.68 14.74 3.71
N CYS A 103 4.86 13.91 3.08
CA CYS A 103 4.77 13.89 1.63
C CYS A 103 3.87 15.00 1.09
N PHE A 104 2.67 15.17 1.66
CA PHE A 104 1.76 16.22 1.18
C PHE A 104 2.31 17.63 1.32
N PRO A 105 2.89 18.06 2.46
CA PRO A 105 3.43 19.42 2.57
C PRO A 105 4.49 19.72 1.51
N ARG A 106 5.31 18.73 1.15
CA ARG A 106 6.38 18.87 0.15
C ARG A 106 5.85 18.89 -1.28
N VAL A 107 4.86 18.06 -1.59
CA VAL A 107 4.22 18.02 -2.92
C VAL A 107 3.37 19.27 -3.17
N THR A 108 2.71 19.83 -2.15
CA THR A 108 1.92 21.05 -2.30
C THR A 108 2.77 22.33 -2.30
N ALA A 109 3.95 22.32 -1.68
CA ALA A 109 4.82 23.50 -1.59
C ALA A 109 5.73 23.69 -2.83
N ASN A 110 6.08 22.62 -3.54
CA ASN A 110 6.97 22.69 -4.70
C ASN A 110 6.23 22.51 -6.03
N LYS A 111 6.42 23.44 -6.97
CA LYS A 111 5.88 23.34 -8.34
C LYS A 111 6.56 22.24 -9.18
N SER A 112 7.73 21.75 -8.77
CA SER A 112 8.44 20.63 -9.40
C SER A 112 9.00 19.69 -8.34
N VAL A 113 8.58 18.43 -8.37
CA VAL A 113 9.11 17.37 -7.50
C VAL A 113 10.52 17.00 -7.97
N GLY A 114 11.54 17.18 -7.13
CA GLY A 114 12.91 16.79 -7.46
C GLY A 114 13.09 15.28 -7.57
N ALA A 115 14.25 14.85 -8.08
CA ALA A 115 14.54 13.43 -8.30
C ALA A 115 14.58 12.62 -7.00
N ALA A 116 15.05 13.23 -5.91
CA ALA A 116 15.10 12.61 -4.58
C ALA A 116 13.68 12.43 -4.00
N GLU A 117 12.84 13.46 -4.08
CA GLU A 117 11.45 13.41 -3.64
C GLU A 117 10.63 12.41 -4.45
N HIS A 118 10.85 12.34 -5.77
CA HIS A 118 10.18 11.34 -6.60
C HIS A 118 10.61 9.91 -6.23
N SER A 119 11.89 9.67 -5.97
CA SER A 119 12.38 8.36 -5.55
C SER A 119 11.83 7.97 -4.17
N ALA A 120 11.69 8.93 -3.25
CA ALA A 120 11.03 8.72 -1.97
C ALA A 120 9.54 8.38 -2.12
N LEU A 121 8.83 9.07 -3.01
CA LEU A 121 7.43 8.76 -3.37
C LEU A 121 7.29 7.34 -3.91
N LEU A 122 8.17 6.91 -4.81
CA LEU A 122 8.18 5.54 -5.33
C LEU A 122 8.45 4.50 -4.25
N ALA A 123 9.37 4.77 -3.32
CA ALA A 123 9.67 3.87 -2.21
C ALA A 123 8.51 3.75 -1.22
N ILE A 124 7.85 4.87 -0.89
CA ILE A 124 6.67 4.91 -0.04
C ILE A 124 5.50 4.17 -0.71
N GLY A 125 5.31 4.36 -2.02
CA GLY A 125 4.34 3.63 -2.82
C GLY A 125 4.60 2.13 -2.78
N ALA A 126 5.81 1.69 -3.13
CA ALA A 126 6.20 0.27 -3.10
C ALA A 126 6.00 -0.39 -1.73
N PHE A 127 6.32 0.32 -0.64
CA PHE A 127 6.04 -0.13 0.72
C PHE A 127 4.54 -0.34 0.96
N SER A 128 3.73 0.63 0.53
CA SER A 128 2.27 0.56 0.62
C SER A 128 1.74 -0.63 -0.18
N THR A 129 2.03 -0.71 -1.48
CA THR A 129 1.56 -1.81 -2.35
C THR A 129 1.92 -3.17 -1.78
N THR A 130 3.17 -3.33 -1.32
CA THR A 130 3.65 -4.59 -0.74
C THR A 130 2.88 -4.96 0.52
N SER A 131 2.68 -4.00 1.42
CA SER A 131 1.93 -4.22 2.66
C SER A 131 0.48 -4.61 2.39
N TRP A 132 -0.18 -3.93 1.44
CA TRP A 132 -1.54 -4.28 1.02
C TRP A 132 -1.64 -5.68 0.43
N MET A 133 -0.71 -6.03 -0.46
CA MET A 133 -0.69 -7.33 -1.10
C MET A 133 -0.36 -8.45 -0.13
N MET A 134 0.58 -8.21 0.80
CA MET A 134 0.92 -9.17 1.85
C MET A 134 -0.26 -9.38 2.80
N ALA A 135 -0.94 -8.32 3.24
CA ALA A 135 -2.12 -8.44 4.10
C ALA A 135 -3.25 -9.24 3.42
N ALA A 136 -3.49 -9.00 2.13
CA ALA A 136 -4.46 -9.76 1.34
C ALA A 136 -4.06 -11.24 1.19
N PHE A 137 -2.79 -11.50 0.85
CA PHE A 137 -2.24 -12.85 0.70
C PHE A 137 -2.35 -13.66 1.99
N ILE A 138 -1.89 -13.11 3.11
CA ILE A 138 -2.01 -13.74 4.43
C ILE A 138 -3.49 -14.00 4.74
N GLY A 139 -4.38 -13.05 4.42
CA GLY A 139 -5.82 -13.20 4.63
C GLY A 139 -6.41 -14.48 4.01
N ILE A 140 -6.01 -14.82 2.79
CA ILE A 140 -6.58 -15.96 2.05
C ILE A 140 -5.79 -17.26 2.20
N ALA A 141 -4.49 -17.19 2.48
CA ALA A 141 -3.62 -18.36 2.45
C ALA A 141 -3.77 -19.24 3.70
N ARG A 142 -4.62 -20.27 3.60
CA ARG A 142 -4.84 -21.27 4.66
C ARG A 142 -3.57 -22.04 5.07
N PRO A 143 -2.68 -22.46 4.13
CA PRO A 143 -1.49 -23.23 4.50
C PRO A 143 -0.53 -22.50 5.45
N LEU A 144 -0.60 -21.16 5.55
CA LEU A 144 0.27 -20.37 6.43
C LEU A 144 -0.10 -20.45 7.91
N GLN A 145 -1.12 -21.22 8.30
CA GLN A 145 -1.51 -21.36 9.71
C GLN A 145 -0.41 -21.96 10.59
N GLN A 146 0.46 -22.78 10.01
CA GLN A 146 1.57 -23.45 10.70
C GLN A 146 2.84 -22.59 10.75
N TRP A 147 2.84 -21.44 10.08
CA TRP A 147 4.01 -20.56 10.00
C TRP A 147 4.21 -19.79 11.30
N ARG A 148 5.48 -19.57 11.62
CA ARG A 148 5.90 -18.73 12.76
C ARG A 148 5.93 -17.28 12.31
N ILE A 149 5.92 -16.36 13.28
CA ILE A 149 5.98 -14.92 12.98
C ILE A 149 7.22 -14.55 12.16
N GLY A 150 8.35 -15.24 12.38
CA GLY A 150 9.59 -15.06 11.62
C GLY A 150 9.42 -15.32 10.12
N ASP A 151 8.67 -16.35 9.74
CA ASP A 151 8.44 -16.70 8.33
C ASP A 151 7.66 -15.59 7.60
N PHE A 152 6.67 -15.00 8.27
CA PHE A 152 5.93 -13.85 7.75
C PHE A 152 6.82 -12.62 7.60
N VAL A 153 7.69 -12.35 8.58
CA VAL A 153 8.63 -11.23 8.53
C VAL A 153 9.62 -11.41 7.39
N THR A 154 10.21 -12.60 7.24
CA THR A 154 11.14 -12.92 6.15
C THR A 154 10.46 -12.76 4.80
N LEU A 155 9.26 -13.33 4.61
CA LEU A 155 8.52 -13.20 3.36
C LEU A 155 8.19 -11.72 3.05
N TYR A 156 7.77 -10.97 4.06
CA TYR A 156 7.48 -9.54 3.91
C TYR A 156 8.72 -8.75 3.51
N CYS A 157 9.86 -8.96 4.18
CA CYS A 157 11.11 -8.29 3.84
C CYS A 157 11.58 -8.65 2.43
N CYS A 158 11.53 -9.92 2.03
CA CYS A 158 11.88 -10.34 0.67
C CYS A 158 10.99 -9.67 -0.38
N ALA A 159 9.67 -9.68 -0.17
CA ALA A 159 8.72 -9.03 -1.08
C ALA A 159 8.95 -7.52 -1.16
N LEU A 160 9.19 -6.86 -0.02
CA LEU A 160 9.44 -5.42 0.05
C LEU A 160 10.74 -5.03 -0.65
N SER A 161 11.83 -5.79 -0.43
CA SER A 161 13.09 -5.57 -1.11
C SER A 161 12.93 -5.69 -2.62
N ALA A 162 12.23 -6.73 -3.10
CA ALA A 162 11.96 -6.91 -4.53
C ALA A 162 11.14 -5.76 -5.11
N ALA A 163 10.08 -5.33 -4.42
CA ALA A 163 9.23 -4.22 -4.83
C ALA A 163 9.99 -2.88 -4.87
N LEU A 164 10.84 -2.61 -3.88
CA LEU A 164 11.66 -1.40 -3.84
C LEU A 164 12.66 -1.36 -5.00
N VAL A 165 13.36 -2.48 -5.27
CA VAL A 165 14.29 -2.58 -6.41
C VAL A 165 13.54 -2.35 -7.72
N ALA A 166 12.38 -3.00 -7.91
CA ALA A 166 11.55 -2.82 -9.10
C ALA A 166 11.09 -1.35 -9.26
N ALA A 167 10.55 -0.74 -8.21
CA ALA A 167 10.04 0.63 -8.27
C ALA A 167 11.15 1.64 -8.61
N LEU A 168 12.32 1.52 -8.00
CA LEU A 168 13.44 2.43 -8.22
C LEU A 168 14.09 2.24 -9.60
N THR A 169 14.23 0.99 -10.07
CA THR A 169 14.78 0.70 -11.40
C THR A 169 13.86 1.20 -12.51
N ILE A 170 12.55 0.92 -12.42
CA ILE A 170 11.57 1.41 -13.40
C ILE A 170 11.49 2.94 -13.36
N GLY A 171 11.45 3.55 -12.17
CA GLY A 171 11.45 5.00 -12.03
C GLY A 171 12.69 5.67 -12.61
N ALA A 172 13.87 5.07 -12.43
CA ALA A 172 15.10 5.55 -13.06
C ALA A 172 15.03 5.45 -14.59
N PHE A 173 14.56 4.31 -15.13
CA PHE A 173 14.42 4.10 -16.57
C PHE A 173 13.50 5.13 -17.22
N ILE A 174 12.32 5.39 -16.62
CA ILE A 174 11.36 6.37 -17.14
C ILE A 174 12.00 7.77 -17.19
N ARG A 175 12.64 8.22 -16.11
CA ARG A 175 13.32 9.53 -16.09
C ARG A 175 14.44 9.64 -17.13
N HIS A 176 15.23 8.58 -17.33
CA HIS A 176 16.28 8.57 -18.34
C HIS A 176 15.70 8.73 -19.75
N SER A 177 14.56 8.08 -20.03
CA SER A 177 13.89 8.18 -21.33
C SER A 177 13.34 9.59 -21.61
N GLU A 178 12.73 10.24 -20.62
CA GLU A 178 12.25 11.63 -20.73
C GLU A 178 13.39 12.62 -20.94
N ALA A 179 14.50 12.46 -20.21
CA ALA A 179 15.68 13.31 -20.36
C ALA A 179 16.38 13.15 -21.71
N ALA A 180 16.31 11.96 -22.32
CA ALA A 180 16.81 11.72 -23.68
C ALA A 180 15.89 12.37 -24.72
N ALA A 181 14.57 12.19 -24.61
CA ALA A 181 13.59 12.80 -25.53
C ALA A 181 13.66 14.34 -25.50
N ALA A 182 13.77 14.94 -24.32
CA ALA A 182 13.87 16.41 -24.17
C ALA A 182 15.14 16.99 -24.82
N ARG A 183 16.26 16.22 -24.85
CA ARG A 183 17.50 16.63 -25.53
C ARG A 183 17.35 16.60 -27.05
N VAL A 184 16.68 15.58 -27.59
CA VAL A 184 16.40 15.49 -29.04
C VAL A 184 15.58 16.69 -29.51
N VAL A 185 14.50 17.02 -28.79
CA VAL A 185 13.64 18.17 -29.14
C VAL A 185 14.41 19.50 -29.11
N ARG A 186 15.25 19.73 -28.09
CA ARG A 186 16.09 20.96 -28.04
C ARG A 186 17.14 20.99 -29.14
N GLY A 187 17.75 19.85 -29.46
CA GLY A 187 18.73 19.75 -30.55
C GLY A 187 18.13 20.09 -31.91
N THR A 188 16.89 19.67 -32.18
CA THR A 188 16.18 20.01 -33.43
C THR A 188 15.80 21.49 -33.52
N SER A 189 15.54 22.16 -32.40
CA SER A 189 15.19 23.60 -32.40
C SER A 189 16.40 24.52 -32.65
N CYS A 190 17.63 24.09 -32.33
CA CYS A 190 18.84 24.89 -32.55
C CYS A 190 19.43 24.79 -33.97
N VAL A 191 18.99 23.82 -34.79
CA VAL A 191 19.47 23.64 -36.17
C VAL A 191 18.60 24.40 -37.18
N GLY A 192 17.43 24.90 -36.75
CA GLY A 192 16.45 25.60 -37.61
C GLY A 192 16.46 27.13 -37.53
N SER A 193 17.48 27.74 -36.93
CA SER A 193 17.65 29.21 -36.78
C SER A 193 18.97 29.65 -37.39
#